data_AF-A0A847HJV1-F1
#
_entry.id   AF-A0A847HJV1-F1
#
_cell.length_a   1.000
_cell.length_b   1.000
_cell.length_c   1.000
_cell.angle_alpha   90.00
_cell.angle_beta   90.00
_cell.angle_gamma   90.00
#
_symmetry.space_group_name_H-M   'P 1'
#
loop_
_entity.id
_entity.type
_entity.pdbx_description
1 polymer ?
#
loop_
_entity_poly.entity_id
_entity_poly.type
_entity_poly.pdbx_seq_one_letter_code
_entity_poly.pdbx_strand_id
1 'polypeptide(L)'
;MQCGYTLRTRCNGCGHFNIPTSRFCGGCGQAMTLKLRIQQVINRHIDFIQKIRLRKFATGAAFGGLLALFAFGSMGMRADEDFLPTTSIAINQQQLKAEFSQPFALSFEADLREIRRELDPHRKADLTDLSRVVDLLIRHLRPVARNAGATRLPAESAGLYAKTLHNFSKSKGMTRGGTTVILFHFLSDLLDFKYRDFSQESRYSDIPRFHFLTVPANAMNSMGVHIARDESVFGINDSLTVGQLLDYAREVMFVAEASFAVIEEKQDLASR
;
A
#
# COMPACT_ATOMS: atom_id res chain seq x y z
N MET A 1 2.16 34.08 47.22
CA MET A 1 2.38 34.56 45.84
C MET A 1 3.15 33.50 45.07
N GLN A 2 2.47 32.71 44.23
CA GLN A 2 3.14 31.77 43.31
C GLN A 2 3.43 32.54 42.01
N CYS A 3 4.71 32.80 41.73
CA CYS A 3 5.13 33.39 40.46
C CYS A 3 4.75 32.44 39.31
N GLY A 4 3.83 32.87 38.43
CA GLY A 4 3.29 32.10 37.30
C GLY A 4 4.25 31.89 36.13
N TYR A 5 5.53 31.63 36.38
CA TYR A 5 6.49 31.30 35.32
C TYR A 5 6.30 29.85 34.88
N THR A 6 5.86 29.65 33.64
CA THR A 6 5.94 28.34 32.99
C THR A 6 7.37 28.12 32.51
N LEU A 7 8.07 27.15 33.12
CA LEU A 7 9.38 26.70 32.62
C LEU A 7 9.20 26.24 31.17
N ARG A 8 9.94 26.84 30.23
CA ARG A 8 9.94 26.46 28.81
C ARG A 8 11.32 25.96 28.40
N THR A 9 11.37 24.90 27.62
CA THR A 9 12.60 24.29 27.12
C THR A 9 12.88 24.81 25.71
N ARG A 10 14.10 25.32 25.49
CA ARG A 10 14.52 25.83 24.17
C ARG A 10 14.90 24.67 23.25
N CYS A 11 14.43 24.71 22.00
CA CYS A 11 14.85 23.75 20.97
C CYS A 11 16.28 24.04 20.51
N ASN A 12 17.14 23.02 20.51
CA ASN A 12 18.53 23.15 20.07
C ASN A 12 18.67 23.37 18.55
N GLY A 13 17.65 23.04 17.75
CA GLY A 13 17.71 23.19 16.29
C GLY A 13 17.25 24.55 15.80
N CYS A 14 16.07 25.01 16.23
CA CYS A 14 15.46 26.25 15.75
C CYS A 14 15.29 27.34 16.82
N GLY A 15 15.70 27.08 18.06
CA GLY A 15 15.60 28.05 19.15
C GLY A 15 14.18 28.27 19.69
N HIS A 16 13.15 27.58 19.19
CA HIS A 16 11.76 27.72 19.63
C HIS A 16 11.57 27.21 21.08
N PHE A 17 10.76 27.92 21.87
CA PHE A 17 10.49 27.58 23.27
C PHE A 17 9.26 26.68 23.41
N ASN A 18 9.47 25.45 23.89
CA ASN A 18 8.43 24.44 24.03
C ASN A 18 8.08 24.18 25.50
N ILE A 19 6.95 23.53 25.73
CA ILE A 19 6.55 23.04 27.05
C ILE A 19 7.50 21.88 27.45
N PRO A 20 7.91 21.73 28.73
CA PRO A 20 8.91 20.74 29.14
C PRO A 20 8.53 19.29 28.82
N THR A 21 7.23 19.00 28.71
CA THR A 21 6.69 17.66 28.39
C THR A 21 6.61 17.38 26.88
N SER A 22 6.94 18.35 26.02
CA SER A 22 6.88 18.18 24.57
C SER A 22 7.91 17.18 24.06
N ARG A 23 7.45 16.14 23.36
CA ARG A 23 8.34 15.13 22.74
C ARG A 23 9.04 15.68 21.49
N PHE A 24 8.41 16.63 20.81
CA PHE A 24 8.87 17.25 19.57
C PHE A 24 8.73 18.76 19.65
N CYS A 25 9.61 19.47 18.96
CA CYS A 25 9.55 20.92 18.87
C CYS A 25 8.38 21.38 17.98
N GLY A 26 7.53 22.26 18.51
CA GLY A 26 6.40 22.84 17.77
C GLY A 26 6.81 23.78 16.62
N GLY A 27 8.06 24.25 16.57
CA GLY A 27 8.57 25.08 15.49
C GLY A 27 9.16 24.31 14.31
N CYS A 28 10.05 23.33 14.58
CA CYS A 28 10.78 22.61 13.52
C CYS A 28 10.52 21.09 13.47
N GLY A 29 9.67 20.55 14.34
CA GLY A 29 9.37 19.11 14.40
C GLY A 29 10.53 18.23 14.88
N GLN A 30 11.64 18.82 15.34
CA GLN A 30 12.79 18.05 15.83
C GLN A 30 12.51 17.44 17.20
N ALA A 31 12.93 16.20 17.40
CA ALA A 31 12.86 15.51 18.69
C ALA A 31 13.59 16.27 19.80
N MET A 32 12.95 16.39 20.97
CA MET A 32 13.49 17.16 22.09
C MET A 32 14.48 16.36 22.95
N THR A 33 14.37 15.03 23.00
CA THR A 33 15.30 14.15 23.74
C THR A 33 16.34 13.50 22.81
N LEU A 34 17.53 13.24 23.35
CA LEU A 34 18.64 12.61 22.61
C LEU A 34 18.23 11.24 22.03
N LYS A 35 17.53 10.42 22.82
CA LYS A 35 17.01 9.11 22.40
C LYS A 35 16.08 9.23 21.19
N LEU A 36 15.15 10.18 21.21
CA LEU A 36 14.24 10.42 20.09
C LEU A 36 14.95 11.02 18.87
N ARG A 37 16.01 11.82 19.06
CA ARG A 37 16.84 12.33 17.95
C ARG A 37 17.60 11.21 17.27
N ILE A 38 18.25 10.34 18.04
CA ILE A 38 18.96 9.16 17.51
C ILE A 38 17.96 8.27 16.76
N GLN A 39 16.79 8.01 17.32
CA GLN A 39 15.75 7.24 16.66
C GLN A 39 15.22 7.92 15.39
N GLN A 40 15.11 9.26 15.37
CA GLN A 40 14.71 10.03 14.18
C GLN A 40 15.79 10.03 13.09
N VAL A 41 17.08 10.01 13.46
CA VAL A 41 18.21 9.88 12.53
C VAL A 41 18.30 8.46 11.98
N ILE A 42 18.19 7.44 12.84
CA ILE A 42 18.17 6.04 12.44
C ILE A 42 16.99 5.76 11.50
N ASN A 43 15.79 6.25 11.83
CA ASN A 43 14.62 6.10 10.96
C ASN A 43 14.71 6.92 9.66
N ARG A 44 15.57 7.96 9.60
CA ARG A 44 15.84 8.72 8.37
C ARG A 44 16.91 8.06 7.50
N HIS A 45 17.82 7.29 8.08
CA HIS A 45 18.92 6.63 7.36
C HIS A 45 18.69 5.16 7.04
N ILE A 46 17.79 4.48 7.76
CA ILE A 46 17.37 3.13 7.43
C ILE A 46 16.10 3.24 6.59
N ASP A 47 16.32 3.40 5.29
CA ASP A 47 15.26 3.43 4.30
C ASP A 47 14.52 2.07 4.31
N PHE A 48 13.20 2.10 4.44
CA PHE A 48 12.35 0.90 4.44
C PHE A 48 12.59 0.04 3.17
N ILE A 49 12.95 0.70 2.06
CA ILE A 49 13.34 0.06 0.79
C ILE A 49 14.66 -0.70 0.90
N GLN A 50 15.64 -0.25 1.70
CA GLN A 50 16.88 -1.00 1.92
C GLN A 50 16.61 -2.26 2.76
N LYS A 51 15.69 -2.20 3.74
CA LYS A 51 15.25 -3.39 4.48
C LYS A 51 14.52 -4.40 3.59
N ILE A 52 13.70 -3.95 2.64
CA ILE A 52 13.02 -4.84 1.68
C ILE A 52 14.00 -5.37 0.62
N ARG A 53 14.92 -4.53 0.11
CA ARG A 53 15.93 -4.94 -0.90
C ARG A 53 16.95 -5.91 -0.31
N LEU A 54 17.44 -5.69 0.92
CA LEU A 54 18.35 -6.63 1.58
C LEU A 54 17.68 -7.99 1.82
N ARG A 55 16.36 -7.99 2.11
CA ARG A 55 15.57 -9.22 2.28
C ARG A 55 15.29 -9.94 0.96
N LYS A 56 14.92 -9.21 -0.10
CA LYS A 56 14.73 -9.75 -1.45
C LYS A 56 16.04 -10.25 -2.06
N PHE A 57 17.17 -9.63 -1.71
CA PHE A 57 18.50 -10.10 -2.09
C PHE A 57 18.90 -11.37 -1.33
N ALA A 58 18.55 -11.48 -0.04
CA ALA A 58 18.79 -12.71 0.74
C ALA A 58 17.94 -13.89 0.27
N THR A 59 16.64 -13.69 -0.03
CA THR A 59 15.79 -14.74 -0.62
C THR A 59 16.18 -15.05 -2.07
N GLY A 60 16.57 -14.05 -2.85
CA GLY A 60 17.09 -14.23 -4.21
C GLY A 60 18.43 -14.98 -4.26
N ALA A 61 19.34 -14.74 -3.31
CA ALA A 61 20.61 -15.45 -3.20
C ALA A 61 20.43 -16.90 -2.71
N ALA A 62 19.48 -17.13 -1.80
CA ALA A 62 19.14 -18.49 -1.36
C ALA A 62 18.50 -19.31 -2.49
N PHE A 63 17.59 -18.70 -3.26
CA PHE A 63 16.95 -19.34 -4.42
C PHE A 63 17.94 -19.52 -5.59
N GLY A 64 18.80 -18.52 -5.84
CA GLY A 64 19.87 -18.60 -6.84
C GLY A 64 20.95 -19.63 -6.49
N GLY A 65 21.29 -19.78 -5.20
CA GLY A 65 22.18 -20.84 -4.71
C GLY A 65 21.56 -22.24 -4.85
N LEU A 66 20.25 -22.37 -4.58
CA LEU A 66 19.50 -23.62 -4.80
C LEU A 66 19.42 -23.98 -6.29
N LEU A 67 19.14 -22.99 -7.16
CA LEU A 67 19.16 -23.17 -8.62
C LEU A 67 20.56 -23.53 -9.14
N ALA A 68 21.63 -22.95 -8.59
CA ALA A 68 23.00 -23.32 -8.96
C ALA A 68 23.31 -24.78 -8.60
N LEU A 69 22.85 -25.26 -7.43
CA LEU A 69 23.00 -26.68 -7.05
C LEU A 69 22.23 -27.63 -7.99
N PHE A 70 21.06 -27.23 -8.49
CA PHE A 70 20.31 -28.01 -9.48
C PHE A 70 20.88 -27.91 -10.91
N ALA A 71 21.37 -26.75 -11.32
CA ALA A 71 21.94 -26.52 -12.65
C ALA A 71 23.31 -27.19 -12.84
N PHE A 72 24.13 -27.28 -11.78
CA PHE A 72 25.39 -28.04 -11.81
C PHE A 72 25.22 -29.52 -11.45
N GLY A 73 24.14 -29.90 -10.76
CA GLY A 73 23.80 -31.30 -10.45
C GLY A 73 23.16 -32.09 -11.59
N SER A 74 22.79 -31.44 -12.71
CA SER A 74 22.06 -32.06 -13.83
C SER A 74 22.78 -31.99 -15.18
N MET A 75 24.10 -31.73 -15.19
CA MET A 75 24.92 -31.90 -16.41
C MET A 75 25.02 -33.38 -16.77
N GLY A 76 24.04 -33.83 -17.57
CA GLY A 76 23.99 -35.15 -18.17
C GLY A 76 22.87 -35.25 -19.20
N MET A 77 23.00 -34.56 -20.35
CA MET A 77 22.69 -35.03 -21.71
C MET A 77 22.35 -33.87 -22.69
N ARG A 78 23.29 -33.64 -23.63
CA ARG A 78 23.23 -33.19 -25.04
C ARG A 78 21.93 -32.54 -25.58
N ALA A 79 22.00 -31.30 -26.11
CA ALA A 79 22.32 -30.86 -27.51
C ALA A 79 21.11 -31.06 -28.46
N ASP A 80 20.68 -30.17 -29.36
CA ASP A 80 21.15 -28.89 -29.93
C ASP A 80 19.94 -28.22 -30.66
N GLU A 81 20.13 -26.98 -31.16
CA GLU A 81 19.30 -26.21 -32.13
C GLU A 81 18.00 -25.52 -31.61
N ASP A 82 17.65 -24.27 -31.92
CA ASP A 82 18.19 -23.30 -32.88
C ASP A 82 17.73 -21.86 -32.59
N PHE A 83 18.35 -20.91 -33.31
CA PHE A 83 18.36 -19.45 -33.19
C PHE A 83 17.00 -18.68 -33.22
N LEU A 84 17.04 -17.48 -32.60
CA LEU A 84 16.00 -16.42 -32.44
C LEU A 84 15.41 -15.85 -33.76
N PRO A 85 14.29 -15.08 -33.71
CA PRO A 85 14.43 -13.63 -33.51
C PRO A 85 13.42 -12.96 -32.55
N THR A 86 13.85 -11.78 -32.13
CA THR A 86 13.37 -10.88 -31.06
C THR A 86 12.09 -10.10 -31.41
N THR A 87 11.47 -9.54 -30.36
CA THR A 87 10.61 -8.33 -30.32
C THR A 87 9.12 -8.45 -30.64
N SER A 88 8.38 -8.94 -29.66
CA SER A 88 7.19 -8.23 -29.15
C SER A 88 7.04 -8.57 -27.68
N ILE A 89 7.60 -7.72 -26.81
CA ILE A 89 7.36 -7.80 -25.37
C ILE A 89 5.90 -7.42 -25.14
N ALA A 90 5.04 -8.43 -25.21
CA ALA A 90 3.69 -8.41 -24.70
C ALA A 90 3.74 -8.42 -23.16
N ILE A 91 4.22 -7.33 -22.55
CA ILE A 91 3.83 -7.01 -21.18
C ILE A 91 2.41 -6.45 -21.30
N ASN A 92 1.35 -7.27 -21.16
CA ASN A 92 0.07 -6.82 -20.57
C ASN A 92 -1.12 -7.80 -20.46
N GLN A 93 -0.95 -9.14 -20.40
CA GLN A 93 -2.11 -10.00 -20.06
C GLN A 93 -1.84 -11.15 -19.09
N GLN A 94 -0.59 -11.33 -18.62
CA GLN A 94 -0.24 -12.44 -17.73
C GLN A 94 -0.08 -12.06 -16.24
N GLN A 95 -0.22 -10.79 -15.88
CA GLN A 95 -0.27 -10.41 -14.46
C GLN A 95 -1.65 -10.70 -13.87
N LEU A 96 -1.75 -11.90 -13.28
CA LEU A 96 -2.59 -12.29 -12.15
C LEU A 96 -4.02 -12.81 -12.44
N LYS A 97 -4.08 -13.97 -13.11
CA LYS A 97 -4.94 -15.09 -12.65
C LYS A 97 -4.26 -15.80 -11.46
N ALA A 98 -3.76 -15.06 -10.46
CA ALA A 98 -3.47 -15.71 -9.19
C ALA A 98 -4.82 -16.19 -8.63
N GLU A 99 -4.85 -17.39 -8.09
CA GLU A 99 -6.02 -17.91 -7.38
C GLU A 99 -5.85 -17.58 -5.90
N PHE A 100 -6.95 -17.21 -5.26
CA PHE A 100 -6.97 -17.03 -3.81
C PHE A 100 -6.85 -18.40 -3.15
N SER A 101 -6.07 -18.46 -2.08
CA SER A 101 -5.82 -19.66 -1.29
C SER A 101 -6.50 -19.61 0.08
N GLN A 102 -6.63 -18.42 0.65
CA GLN A 102 -7.17 -18.21 1.99
C GLN A 102 -8.71 -18.20 1.99
N PRO A 103 -9.37 -18.80 3.00
CA PRO A 103 -10.84 -18.90 3.04
C PRO A 103 -11.55 -17.55 2.94
N PHE A 104 -11.02 -16.50 3.59
CA PHE A 104 -11.62 -15.16 3.53
C PHE A 104 -11.52 -14.54 2.13
N ALA A 105 -10.41 -14.78 1.41
CA ALA A 105 -10.19 -14.26 0.08
C ALA A 105 -11.04 -14.99 -0.98
N LEU A 106 -11.24 -16.30 -0.81
CA LEU A 106 -12.17 -17.10 -1.60
C LEU A 106 -13.63 -16.66 -1.42
N SER A 107 -14.02 -16.39 -0.16
CA SER A 107 -15.35 -15.86 0.16
C SER A 107 -15.58 -14.48 -0.47
N PHE A 108 -14.59 -13.59 -0.38
CA PHE A 108 -14.61 -12.30 -1.05
C PHE A 108 -14.76 -12.43 -2.57
N GLU A 109 -14.02 -13.34 -3.21
CA GLU A 109 -14.11 -13.55 -4.66
C GLU A 109 -15.49 -14.04 -5.10
N ALA A 110 -16.16 -14.86 -4.28
CA ALA A 110 -17.53 -15.29 -4.55
C ALA A 110 -18.51 -14.08 -4.52
N ASP A 111 -18.44 -13.26 -3.48
CA ASP A 111 -19.26 -12.05 -3.36
C ASP A 111 -18.94 -11.03 -4.47
N LEU A 112 -17.66 -10.86 -4.82
CA LEU A 112 -17.22 -9.96 -5.89
C LEU A 112 -17.77 -10.40 -7.26
N ARG A 113 -17.84 -11.71 -7.51
CA ARG A 113 -18.45 -12.28 -8.73
C ARG A 113 -19.95 -12.04 -8.78
N GLU A 114 -20.64 -12.06 -7.65
CA GLU A 114 -22.06 -11.72 -7.58
C GLU A 114 -22.28 -10.24 -7.96
N ILE A 115 -21.51 -9.32 -7.37
CA ILE A 115 -21.55 -7.89 -7.74
C ILE A 115 -21.27 -7.70 -9.23
N ARG A 116 -20.29 -8.42 -9.78
CA ARG A 116 -19.94 -8.36 -11.21
C ARG A 116 -21.06 -8.83 -12.13
N ARG A 117 -21.95 -9.72 -11.67
CA ARG A 117 -23.12 -10.17 -12.45
C ARG A 117 -24.26 -9.16 -12.45
N GLU A 118 -24.39 -8.41 -11.36
CA GLU A 118 -25.46 -7.40 -11.21
C GLU A 118 -25.17 -6.09 -11.96
N LEU A 119 -23.90 -5.73 -12.09
CA LEU A 119 -23.48 -4.43 -12.62
C LEU A 119 -22.91 -4.57 -14.04
N ASP A 120 -23.26 -3.62 -14.91
CA ASP A 120 -22.56 -3.44 -16.18
C ASP A 120 -21.09 -3.04 -15.91
N PRO A 121 -20.09 -3.86 -16.29
CA PRO A 121 -18.68 -3.56 -16.02
C PRO A 121 -18.16 -2.37 -16.85
N HIS A 122 -18.79 -2.02 -17.97
CA HIS A 122 -18.31 -0.97 -18.87
C HIS A 122 -18.84 0.41 -18.55
N ARG A 123 -19.90 0.50 -17.72
CA ARG A 123 -20.42 1.81 -17.31
C ARG A 123 -19.42 2.54 -16.41
N LYS A 124 -19.54 3.86 -16.39
CA LYS A 124 -18.80 4.73 -15.48
C LYS A 124 -19.20 4.42 -14.03
N ALA A 125 -18.19 4.23 -13.18
CA ALA A 125 -18.35 4.01 -11.75
C ALA A 125 -18.72 5.33 -11.05
N ASP A 126 -19.60 5.23 -10.06
CA ASP A 126 -19.99 6.33 -9.18
C ASP A 126 -19.49 6.11 -7.74
N LEU A 127 -19.90 7.01 -6.83
CA LEU A 127 -19.54 6.90 -5.42
C LEU A 127 -20.21 5.71 -4.72
N THR A 128 -21.40 5.32 -5.18
CA THR A 128 -22.15 4.18 -4.64
C THR A 128 -21.38 2.90 -4.95
N ASP A 129 -20.86 2.77 -6.16
CA ASP A 129 -20.04 1.63 -6.58
C ASP A 129 -18.78 1.50 -5.74
N LEU A 130 -18.03 2.61 -5.59
CA LEU A 130 -16.82 2.61 -4.76
C LEU A 130 -17.16 2.27 -3.31
N SER A 131 -18.24 2.83 -2.76
CA SER A 131 -18.66 2.56 -1.39
C SER A 131 -18.99 1.08 -1.20
N ARG A 132 -19.77 0.51 -2.13
CA ARG A 132 -20.13 -0.92 -2.12
C ARG A 132 -18.88 -1.82 -2.16
N VAL A 133 -17.91 -1.49 -3.00
CA VAL A 133 -16.65 -2.24 -3.12
C VAL A 133 -15.78 -2.14 -1.87
N VAL A 134 -15.67 -0.94 -1.30
CA VAL A 134 -14.89 -0.73 -0.06
C VAL A 134 -15.58 -1.38 1.14
N ASP A 135 -16.90 -1.33 1.22
CA ASP A 135 -17.67 -2.03 2.26
C ASP A 135 -17.50 -3.55 2.15
N LEU A 136 -17.44 -4.09 0.92
CA LEU A 136 -17.12 -5.50 0.71
C LEU A 136 -15.72 -5.84 1.23
N LEU A 137 -14.71 -5.02 0.90
CA LEU A 137 -13.35 -5.20 1.42
C LEU A 137 -13.31 -5.14 2.95
N ILE A 138 -14.00 -4.17 3.57
CA ILE A 138 -14.09 -4.04 5.04
C ILE A 138 -14.72 -5.30 5.64
N ARG A 139 -15.84 -5.78 5.09
CA ARG A 139 -16.57 -6.96 5.58
C ARG A 139 -15.67 -8.19 5.67
N HIS A 140 -14.82 -8.40 4.66
CA HIS A 140 -13.94 -9.58 4.61
C HIS A 140 -12.61 -9.38 5.35
N LEU A 141 -12.04 -8.18 5.35
CA LEU A 141 -10.70 -7.94 5.89
C LEU A 141 -10.66 -7.44 7.34
N ARG A 142 -11.72 -6.77 7.81
CA ARG A 142 -11.81 -6.30 9.21
C ARG A 142 -11.77 -7.45 10.22
N PRO A 143 -12.50 -8.57 10.05
CA PRO A 143 -12.43 -9.69 10.98
C PRO A 143 -11.04 -10.35 10.97
N VAL A 144 -10.43 -10.49 9.80
CA VAL A 144 -9.07 -11.04 9.63
C VAL A 144 -8.04 -10.19 10.35
N ALA A 145 -8.07 -8.86 10.14
CA ALA A 145 -7.19 -7.93 10.83
C ALA A 145 -7.35 -7.97 12.35
N ARG A 146 -8.60 -8.09 12.84
CA ARG A 146 -8.89 -8.24 14.28
C ARG A 146 -8.28 -9.52 14.84
N ASN A 147 -8.44 -10.64 14.15
CA ASN A 147 -7.91 -11.93 14.58
C ASN A 147 -6.38 -11.97 14.53
N ALA A 148 -5.77 -11.29 13.56
CA ALA A 148 -4.33 -11.12 13.45
C ALA A 148 -3.73 -10.18 14.52
N GLY A 149 -4.54 -9.55 15.36
CA GLY A 149 -4.10 -8.63 16.41
C GLY A 149 -3.62 -7.27 15.86
N ALA A 150 -4.18 -6.81 14.74
CA ALA A 150 -3.83 -5.52 14.16
C ALA A 150 -4.10 -4.37 15.15
N THR A 151 -3.13 -3.47 15.29
CA THR A 151 -3.17 -2.27 16.16
C THR A 151 -4.22 -1.27 15.69
N ARG A 152 -4.45 -1.23 14.38
CA ARG A 152 -5.41 -0.39 13.69
C ARG A 152 -6.33 -1.30 12.88
N LEU A 153 -7.60 -0.96 12.87
CA LEU A 153 -8.60 -1.63 12.06
C LEU A 153 -9.08 -0.67 10.98
N PRO A 154 -9.53 -1.17 9.83
CA PRO A 154 -10.29 -0.39 8.87
C PRO A 154 -11.47 0.37 9.51
N ALA A 155 -12.12 1.25 8.79
CA ALA A 155 -13.38 1.84 9.24
C ALA A 155 -14.49 0.78 9.34
N GLU A 156 -15.62 1.14 9.97
CA GLU A 156 -16.84 0.30 9.95
C GLU A 156 -17.57 0.37 8.61
N SER A 157 -17.32 1.42 7.81
CA SER A 157 -17.90 1.59 6.47
C SER A 157 -17.09 2.53 5.59
N ALA A 158 -17.29 2.40 4.27
CA ALA A 158 -16.70 3.24 3.24
C ALA A 158 -17.05 4.73 3.40
N GLY A 159 -18.23 5.04 3.96
CA GLY A 159 -18.68 6.41 4.21
C GLY A 159 -17.74 7.22 5.12
N LEU A 160 -16.98 6.55 6.00
CA LEU A 160 -15.96 7.20 6.82
C LEU A 160 -14.74 7.60 6.00
N TYR A 161 -14.35 6.79 5.02
CA TYR A 161 -13.30 7.13 4.07
C TYR A 161 -13.73 8.18 3.06
N ALA A 162 -15.02 8.25 2.69
CA ALA A 162 -15.52 9.30 1.82
C ALA A 162 -15.31 10.71 2.38
N LYS A 163 -15.21 10.88 3.70
CA LYS A 163 -14.82 12.16 4.33
C LYS A 163 -13.41 12.59 3.92
N THR A 164 -12.51 11.66 3.60
CA THR A 164 -11.18 12.02 3.09
C THR A 164 -11.23 12.69 1.71
N LEU A 165 -12.35 12.55 0.99
CA LEU A 165 -12.60 13.22 -0.28
C LEU A 165 -13.09 14.67 -0.12
N HIS A 166 -13.09 15.28 1.06
CA HIS A 166 -13.58 16.65 1.26
C HIS A 166 -12.91 17.70 0.34
N ASN A 167 -11.70 17.43 -0.15
CA ASN A 167 -10.98 18.28 -1.09
C ASN A 167 -11.29 17.99 -2.58
N PHE A 168 -12.05 16.94 -2.87
CA PHE A 168 -12.48 16.61 -4.23
C PHE A 168 -13.86 17.18 -4.51
N SER A 169 -14.06 17.62 -5.75
CA SER A 169 -15.33 18.20 -6.20
C SER A 169 -16.47 17.18 -6.05
N LYS A 170 -17.41 17.45 -5.13
CA LYS A 170 -18.60 16.62 -4.89
C LYS A 170 -19.52 16.49 -6.12
N SER A 171 -19.34 17.33 -7.14
CA SER A 171 -20.21 17.43 -8.32
C SER A 171 -19.70 16.68 -9.55
N LYS A 172 -18.53 16.03 -9.49
CA LYS A 172 -17.99 15.22 -10.59
C LYS A 172 -17.97 13.76 -10.15
N GLY A 173 -18.41 12.86 -11.04
CA GLY A 173 -18.41 11.41 -10.80
C GLY A 173 -17.04 10.90 -10.33
N MET A 174 -17.02 9.68 -9.78
CA MET A 174 -15.83 9.12 -9.15
C MET A 174 -14.61 9.19 -10.09
N THR A 175 -13.51 9.74 -9.57
CA THR A 175 -12.26 9.82 -10.30
C THR A 175 -11.26 8.78 -9.80
N ARG A 176 -10.29 8.46 -10.66
CA ARG A 176 -9.14 7.62 -10.32
C ARG A 176 -8.38 8.19 -9.11
N GLY A 177 -8.20 9.51 -9.04
CA GLY A 177 -7.60 10.19 -7.90
C GLY A 177 -8.40 9.99 -6.60
N GLY A 178 -9.71 10.19 -6.63
CA GLY A 178 -10.56 9.99 -5.45
C GLY A 178 -10.56 8.53 -4.97
N THR A 179 -10.69 7.60 -5.91
CA THR A 179 -10.63 6.15 -5.63
C THR A 179 -9.33 5.76 -4.95
N THR A 180 -8.21 6.29 -5.45
CA THR A 180 -6.87 6.02 -4.90
C THR A 180 -6.73 6.51 -3.47
N VAL A 181 -7.26 7.69 -3.15
CA VAL A 181 -7.21 8.23 -1.78
C VAL A 181 -7.98 7.34 -0.81
N ILE A 182 -9.20 6.92 -1.19
CA ILE A 182 -10.01 6.04 -0.34
C ILE A 182 -9.31 4.70 -0.12
N LEU A 183 -8.86 4.05 -1.19
CA LEU A 183 -8.19 2.74 -1.08
C LEU A 183 -6.87 2.83 -0.31
N PHE A 184 -6.11 3.93 -0.49
CA PHE A 184 -4.90 4.18 0.30
C PHE A 184 -5.20 4.29 1.79
N HIS A 185 -6.23 5.05 2.19
CA HIS A 185 -6.60 5.17 3.60
C HIS A 185 -7.11 3.86 4.18
N PHE A 186 -7.90 3.11 3.42
CA PHE A 186 -8.32 1.75 3.80
C PHE A 186 -7.11 0.84 4.05
N LEU A 187 -6.16 0.78 3.10
CA LEU A 187 -4.96 -0.03 3.24
C LEU A 187 -4.03 0.46 4.36
N SER A 188 -3.94 1.78 4.58
CA SER A 188 -3.18 2.37 5.68
C SER A 188 -3.73 1.93 7.04
N ASP A 189 -5.06 1.81 7.16
CA ASP A 189 -5.70 1.29 8.35
C ASP A 189 -5.47 -0.21 8.51
N LEU A 190 -5.56 -0.96 7.41
CA LEU A 190 -5.43 -2.42 7.40
C LEU A 190 -4.00 -2.90 7.70
N LEU A 191 -3.00 -2.25 7.11
CA LEU A 191 -1.60 -2.68 7.12
C LEU A 191 -0.69 -1.80 8.00
N ASP A 192 -1.28 -0.83 8.71
CA ASP A 192 -0.60 0.11 9.63
C ASP A 192 0.62 0.85 9.03
N PHE A 193 0.55 1.20 7.74
CA PHE A 193 1.55 2.06 7.11
C PHE A 193 1.17 3.54 7.17
N LYS A 194 2.16 4.42 6.99
CA LYS A 194 2.04 5.88 7.06
C LYS A 194 2.55 6.52 5.77
N TYR A 195 2.13 7.77 5.52
CA TYR A 195 2.54 8.54 4.33
C TYR A 195 4.05 8.59 4.11
N ARG A 196 4.83 8.67 5.19
CA ARG A 196 6.30 8.76 5.15
C ARG A 196 6.99 7.47 4.70
N ASP A 197 6.26 6.36 4.65
CA ASP A 197 6.82 5.05 4.30
C ASP A 197 6.95 4.89 2.77
N PHE A 198 6.46 5.87 1.99
CA PHE A 198 6.50 5.89 0.53
C PHE A 198 7.16 7.15 -0.01
N SER A 199 7.62 7.06 -1.27
CA SER A 199 8.24 8.19 -1.97
C SER A 199 7.32 9.41 -2.02
N GLN A 200 7.88 10.56 -1.68
CA GLN A 200 7.22 11.87 -1.79
C GLN A 200 7.38 12.49 -3.17
N GLU A 201 8.21 11.89 -4.03
CA GLU A 201 8.41 12.32 -5.41
C GLU A 201 7.46 11.57 -6.32
N SER A 202 6.73 12.30 -7.15
CA SER A 202 5.84 11.69 -8.13
C SER A 202 6.65 11.05 -9.23
N ARG A 203 6.33 9.80 -9.53
CA ARG A 203 6.80 9.09 -10.72
C ARG A 203 5.94 9.37 -11.96
N TYR A 204 4.75 9.93 -11.76
CA TYR A 204 3.79 10.19 -12.83
C TYR A 204 3.91 11.65 -13.28
N SER A 205 3.89 11.86 -14.60
CA SER A 205 4.08 13.18 -15.21
C SER A 205 2.93 14.15 -14.97
N ASP A 206 1.72 13.63 -14.73
CA ASP A 206 0.49 14.40 -14.56
C ASP A 206 0.11 14.65 -13.08
N ILE A 207 0.90 14.13 -12.14
CA ILE A 207 0.78 14.49 -10.72
C ILE A 207 1.82 15.57 -10.40
N PRO A 208 1.39 16.80 -10.03
CA PRO A 208 2.32 17.87 -9.67
C PRO A 208 3.24 17.47 -8.51
N ARG A 209 4.45 18.05 -8.49
CA ARG A 209 5.36 17.87 -7.35
C ARG A 209 4.69 18.38 -6.07
N PHE A 210 4.85 17.62 -4.98
CA PHE A 210 4.24 17.87 -3.67
C PHE A 210 2.70 17.84 -3.65
N HIS A 211 2.06 17.28 -4.69
CA HIS A 211 0.62 17.07 -4.68
C HIS A 211 0.24 15.97 -3.68
N PHE A 212 -0.90 16.13 -3.00
CA PHE A 212 -1.36 15.20 -1.96
C PHE A 212 -1.60 13.76 -2.46
N LEU A 213 -1.81 13.58 -3.77
CA LEU A 213 -1.94 12.27 -4.43
C LEU A 213 -0.63 11.54 -4.64
N THR A 214 0.52 12.23 -4.55
CA THR A 214 1.83 11.63 -4.85
C THR A 214 2.07 10.38 -4.03
N VAL A 215 1.88 10.48 -2.72
CA VAL A 215 2.09 9.37 -1.79
C VAL A 215 1.07 8.25 -1.99
N PRO A 216 -0.26 8.51 -2.01
CA PRO A 216 -1.24 7.48 -2.34
C PRO A 216 -0.94 6.75 -3.63
N ALA A 217 -0.64 7.46 -4.72
CA ALA A 217 -0.40 6.87 -6.03
C ALA A 217 0.86 5.99 -6.07
N ASN A 218 1.93 6.43 -5.38
CA ASN A 218 3.16 5.65 -5.22
C ASN A 218 2.93 4.41 -4.33
N ALA A 219 2.19 4.57 -3.24
CA ALA A 219 1.89 3.50 -2.30
C ALA A 219 1.12 2.38 -2.98
N MET A 220 0.01 2.70 -3.66
CA MET A 220 -0.82 1.71 -4.37
C MET A 220 0.02 0.88 -5.34
N ASN A 221 0.82 1.52 -6.19
CA ASN A 221 1.66 0.74 -7.09
C ASN A 221 2.76 -0.05 -6.37
N SER A 222 3.39 0.50 -5.33
CA SER A 222 4.44 -0.23 -4.60
C SER A 222 3.92 -1.50 -3.93
N MET A 223 2.63 -1.53 -3.60
CA MET A 223 1.91 -2.69 -3.08
C MET A 223 1.42 -3.63 -4.19
N GLY A 224 1.51 -3.24 -5.47
CA GLY A 224 1.02 -4.03 -6.60
C GLY A 224 -0.45 -3.80 -6.95
N VAL A 225 -1.03 -2.68 -6.52
CA VAL A 225 -2.36 -2.23 -6.95
C VAL A 225 -2.20 -1.20 -8.07
N HIS A 226 -2.50 -1.59 -9.30
CA HIS A 226 -2.18 -0.86 -10.53
C HIS A 226 -3.32 0.09 -10.91
N ILE A 227 -3.48 1.15 -10.13
CA ILE A 227 -4.55 2.15 -10.36
C ILE A 227 -4.16 3.18 -11.42
N ALA A 228 -2.88 3.35 -11.77
CA ALA A 228 -2.51 4.33 -12.79
C ALA A 228 -3.08 3.97 -14.16
N ARG A 229 -3.29 4.98 -15.02
CA ARG A 229 -3.66 4.75 -16.41
C ARG A 229 -2.56 3.98 -17.13
N ASP A 230 -1.32 4.47 -17.02
CA ASP A 230 -0.13 3.92 -17.67
C ASP A 230 1.08 4.04 -16.72
N GLU A 231 2.25 3.53 -17.15
CA GLU A 231 3.48 3.55 -16.33
C GLU A 231 3.93 4.98 -15.94
N SER A 232 3.75 5.94 -16.85
CA SER A 232 4.20 7.33 -16.67
C SER A 232 3.06 8.32 -16.41
N VAL A 233 1.80 7.95 -16.62
CA VAL A 233 0.63 8.83 -16.49
C VAL A 233 -0.37 8.22 -15.52
N PHE A 234 -0.73 8.97 -14.48
CA PHE A 234 -1.66 8.50 -13.47
C PHE A 234 -3.11 8.60 -13.94
N GLY A 235 -3.54 9.74 -14.48
CA GLY A 235 -4.91 10.02 -14.89
C GLY A 235 -5.80 10.52 -13.75
N ILE A 236 -5.37 11.53 -12.98
CA ILE A 236 -6.04 11.99 -11.73
C ILE A 236 -7.55 12.19 -11.90
N ASN A 237 -7.97 12.83 -13.00
CA ASN A 237 -9.35 13.24 -13.25
C ASN A 237 -10.14 12.21 -14.08
N ASP A 238 -9.53 11.07 -14.39
CA ASP A 238 -10.17 10.05 -15.21
C ASP A 238 -11.33 9.44 -14.46
N SER A 239 -12.42 9.23 -15.18
CA SER A 239 -13.46 8.33 -14.72
C SER A 239 -12.97 6.90 -14.77
N LEU A 240 -13.38 6.12 -13.77
CA LEU A 240 -13.22 4.68 -13.77
C LEU A 240 -14.48 4.01 -14.30
N THR A 241 -14.31 2.84 -14.90
CA THR A 241 -15.41 1.91 -15.13
C THR A 241 -15.65 1.06 -13.88
N VAL A 242 -16.84 0.48 -13.76
CA VAL A 242 -17.14 -0.48 -12.68
C VAL A 242 -16.19 -1.68 -12.74
N GLY A 243 -15.88 -2.17 -13.94
CA GLY A 243 -14.93 -3.27 -14.13
C GLY A 243 -13.56 -2.98 -13.52
N GLN A 244 -12.98 -1.81 -13.83
CA GLN A 244 -11.70 -1.38 -13.25
C GLN A 244 -11.75 -1.32 -11.72
N LEU A 245 -12.84 -0.79 -11.16
CA LEU A 245 -13.00 -0.71 -9.72
C LEU A 245 -13.03 -2.10 -9.05
N LEU A 246 -13.73 -3.07 -9.65
CA LEU A 246 -13.77 -4.45 -9.16
C LEU A 246 -12.39 -5.11 -9.26
N ASP A 247 -11.64 -4.85 -10.33
CA ASP A 247 -10.28 -5.36 -10.50
C ASP A 247 -9.33 -4.78 -9.43
N TYR A 248 -9.44 -3.49 -9.11
CA TYR A 248 -8.68 -2.89 -8.01
C TYR A 248 -9.04 -3.50 -6.65
N ALA A 249 -10.31 -3.82 -6.41
CA ALA A 249 -10.72 -4.51 -5.20
C ALA A 249 -10.05 -5.88 -5.08
N ARG A 250 -9.99 -6.61 -6.20
CA ARG A 250 -9.33 -7.91 -6.27
C ARG A 250 -7.82 -7.80 -6.02
N GLU A 251 -7.15 -6.81 -6.60
CA GLU A 251 -5.74 -6.53 -6.32
C GLU A 251 -5.50 -6.20 -4.84
N VAL A 252 -6.35 -5.36 -4.23
CA VAL A 252 -6.29 -5.06 -2.79
C VAL A 252 -6.43 -6.32 -1.94
N MET A 253 -7.33 -7.24 -2.32
CA MET A 253 -7.49 -8.53 -1.65
C MET A 253 -6.22 -9.40 -1.76
N PHE A 254 -5.55 -9.44 -2.92
CA PHE A 254 -4.28 -10.15 -3.06
C PHE A 254 -3.20 -9.59 -2.13
N VAL A 255 -3.10 -8.26 -2.02
CA VAL A 255 -2.16 -7.62 -1.10
C VAL A 255 -2.46 -8.01 0.33
N ALA A 256 -3.73 -8.02 0.73
CA ALA A 256 -4.14 -8.41 2.06
C ALA A 256 -3.86 -9.89 2.35
N GLU A 257 -4.19 -10.79 1.42
CA GLU A 257 -3.92 -12.22 1.53
C GLU A 257 -2.43 -12.50 1.75
N ALA A 258 -1.57 -11.95 0.90
CA ALA A 258 -0.13 -12.10 1.03
C ALA A 258 0.40 -11.51 2.36
N SER A 259 -0.22 -10.43 2.85
CA SER A 259 0.21 -9.79 4.10
C SER A 259 -0.18 -10.61 5.33
N PHE A 260 -1.37 -11.20 5.36
CA PHE A 260 -1.86 -11.98 6.51
C PHE A 260 -1.26 -13.39 6.55
N ALA A 261 -1.00 -14.04 5.41
CA ALA A 261 -0.29 -15.33 5.38
C ALA A 261 1.09 -15.26 6.06
N VAL A 262 1.82 -14.16 5.86
CA VAL A 262 3.15 -13.93 6.48
C VAL A 262 3.07 -13.69 7.99
N ILE A 263 1.91 -13.24 8.50
CA ILE A 263 1.72 -13.03 9.95
C ILE A 263 1.52 -14.37 10.65
N GLU A 264 0.73 -15.27 10.06
CA GLU A 264 0.49 -16.62 10.60
C GLU A 264 1.79 -17.43 10.70
N GLU A 265 2.62 -17.45 9.65
CA GLU A 265 3.92 -18.16 9.68
C GLU A 265 4.84 -17.68 10.82
N LYS A 266 4.83 -16.38 11.14
CA LYS A 266 5.66 -15.84 12.24
C LYS A 266 5.12 -16.19 13.61
N GLN A 267 3.80 -16.28 13.76
CA GLN A 267 3.17 -16.69 15.01
C GLN A 267 3.41 -18.19 15.28
N ASP A 268 3.37 -19.03 14.24
CA ASP A 268 3.70 -20.45 14.33
C ASP A 268 5.17 -20.70 14.65
N LEU A 269 6.09 -19.89 14.13
CA LEU A 269 7.51 -19.96 14.48
C LEU A 269 7.82 -19.45 15.90
N ALA A 270 7.03 -18.53 16.44
CA ALA A 270 7.22 -17.98 17.79
C ALA A 270 6.57 -18.82 18.89
N SER A 271 5.69 -19.75 18.53
CA SER A 271 4.99 -20.66 19.46
C SER A 271 5.62 -22.05 19.56
N ARG A 272 6.68 -22.31 18.79
CA ARG A 272 7.55 -23.49 18.85
C ARG A 272 8.85 -23.17 19.60
#